data_AF-A0A9N7UBK0-F1
#
_entry.id   AF-A0A9N7UBK0-F1
#
_cell.length_a   1.000
_cell.length_b   1.000
_cell.length_c   1.000
_cell.angle_alpha   90.00
_cell.angle_beta   90.00
_cell.angle_gamma   90.00
#
_symmetry.space_group_name_H-M   'P 1'
#
loop_
_entity.id
_entity.type
_entity.pdbx_description
1 polymer ?
#
loop_
_entity_poly.entity_id
_entity_poly.type
_entity_poly.pdbx_seq_one_letter_code
_entity_poly.pdbx_strand_id
1 'polypeptide(L)'
;MKTQDTSVFAVMLGPFAFFNAQKTKYLQIITSFMRWIAFTMMIILALIRISKGTGEGRPPVASLSGVPNLFGVCVYSFMCQHSLPSLVTPISEKKRVGTLVLADYILILGFYILLSFTAIFCFDSSLLYDMYTLNFTDNCDVLNIPWLRYFLGLFPVFTISTNFPIIAVTLSNNWRTLFHRDGGTYPWVVDRVVFPLITLVPPIVVAFCTHNLESLVGITGAYAGTGIQYIIPALLVYFGRRHLEPMMDRNAINKHQSPFRHAFWVWFVLLWAAFCLIFVTANIILNDTKK
;
A
#
# COMPACT_ATOMS: atom_id res chain seq x y z
N MET A 1 -22.32 5.58 -15.43
CA MET A 1 -21.62 4.30 -15.70
C MET A 1 -20.79 3.85 -14.49
N LYS A 2 -19.89 4.66 -13.91
CA LYS A 2 -19.03 4.27 -12.77
C LYS A 2 -19.73 3.97 -11.42
N THR A 3 -20.85 4.62 -11.09
CA THR A 3 -21.66 4.35 -9.89
C THR A 3 -22.26 2.93 -9.90
N GLN A 4 -22.50 2.37 -11.07
CA GLN A 4 -23.01 1.02 -11.26
C GLN A 4 -21.91 -0.02 -10.95
N ASP A 5 -20.67 0.23 -11.36
CA ASP A 5 -19.52 -0.64 -11.09
C ASP A 5 -19.20 -0.72 -9.59
N THR A 6 -19.24 0.41 -8.89
CA THR A 6 -19.07 0.46 -7.42
C THR A 6 -20.16 -0.33 -6.70
N SER A 7 -21.41 -0.22 -7.16
CA SER A 7 -22.55 -0.94 -6.58
C SER A 7 -22.44 -2.45 -6.81
N VAL A 8 -22.08 -2.88 -8.02
CA VAL A 8 -21.86 -4.29 -8.36
C VAL A 8 -20.70 -4.86 -7.54
N PHE A 9 -19.59 -4.12 -7.42
CA PHE A 9 -18.45 -4.52 -6.60
C PHE A 9 -18.85 -4.69 -5.12
N ALA A 10 -19.57 -3.72 -4.55
CA ALA A 10 -20.03 -3.77 -3.17
C ALA A 10 -20.98 -4.96 -2.91
N VAL A 11 -21.89 -5.25 -3.83
CA VAL A 11 -22.83 -6.37 -3.69
C VAL A 11 -22.13 -7.72 -3.87
N MET A 12 -21.18 -7.84 -4.80
CA MET A 12 -20.46 -9.10 -5.03
C MET A 12 -19.44 -9.41 -3.93
N LEU A 13 -18.67 -8.41 -3.49
CA LEU A 13 -17.53 -8.63 -2.61
C LEU A 13 -17.79 -8.25 -1.15
N GLY A 14 -18.75 -7.36 -0.89
CA GLY A 14 -19.18 -6.99 0.46
C GLY A 14 -19.60 -8.19 1.33
N PRO A 15 -20.38 -9.17 0.83
CA PRO A 15 -20.75 -10.35 1.61
C PRO A 15 -19.54 -11.11 2.17
N PHE A 16 -18.40 -11.11 1.49
CA PHE A 16 -17.20 -11.80 1.98
C PHE A 16 -16.62 -11.20 3.27
N ALA A 17 -16.94 -9.94 3.63
CA ALA A 17 -16.56 -9.39 4.92
C ALA A 17 -17.38 -9.98 6.08
N PHE A 18 -18.55 -10.53 5.80
CA PHE A 18 -19.41 -11.22 6.77
C PHE A 18 -19.05 -12.70 6.94
N PHE A 19 -18.40 -13.30 5.94
CA PHE A 19 -17.91 -14.67 5.99
C PHE A 19 -16.46 -14.69 6.46
N ASN A 20 -16.15 -15.56 7.43
CA ASN A 20 -14.80 -15.71 7.94
C ASN A 20 -13.96 -16.53 6.93
N ALA A 21 -13.65 -15.93 5.78
CA ALA A 21 -12.88 -16.52 4.71
C ALA A 21 -11.40 -16.61 5.15
N GLN A 22 -11.08 -17.58 6.00
CA GLN A 22 -9.73 -17.76 6.56
C GLN A 22 -8.78 -18.50 5.59
N LYS A 23 -9.31 -19.19 4.56
CA LYS A 23 -8.49 -19.93 3.58
C LYS A 23 -8.12 -19.06 2.37
N THR A 24 -7.35 -18.01 2.61
CA THR A 24 -6.93 -17.06 1.57
C THR A 24 -5.61 -17.44 0.90
N LYS A 25 -4.90 -18.45 1.41
CA LYS A 25 -3.58 -18.90 0.92
C LYS A 25 -3.57 -19.11 -0.60
N TYR A 26 -4.53 -19.87 -1.14
CA TYR A 26 -4.56 -20.17 -2.58
C TYR A 26 -4.87 -18.94 -3.43
N LEU A 27 -5.79 -18.09 -2.97
CA LEU A 27 -6.11 -16.82 -3.64
C LEU A 27 -4.90 -15.88 -3.66
N GLN A 28 -4.13 -15.82 -2.57
CA GLN A 28 -2.90 -15.04 -2.50
C GLN A 28 -1.80 -15.58 -3.41
N ILE A 29 -1.62 -16.91 -3.48
CA ILE A 29 -0.63 -17.54 -4.38
C ILE A 29 -0.98 -17.25 -5.84
N ILE A 30 -2.23 -17.46 -6.24
CA ILE A 30 -2.70 -17.20 -7.61
C ILE A 30 -2.54 -15.71 -7.95
N THR A 31 -2.96 -14.82 -7.05
CA THR A 31 -2.83 -13.37 -7.25
C THR A 31 -1.37 -12.94 -7.36
N SER A 32 -0.48 -13.54 -6.56
CA SER A 32 0.97 -13.27 -6.65
C SER A 32 1.54 -13.68 -8.00
N PHE A 33 1.19 -14.88 -8.49
CA PHE A 33 1.61 -15.34 -9.82
C PHE A 33 1.10 -14.42 -10.94
N MET A 34 -0.17 -13.99 -10.87
CA MET A 34 -0.74 -13.02 -11.82
C MET A 34 0.00 -11.67 -11.77
N ARG A 35 0.41 -11.20 -10.58
CA ARG A 35 1.19 -9.95 -10.43
C ARG A 35 2.54 -10.05 -11.13
N TRP A 36 3.25 -11.16 -10.94
CA TRP A 36 4.52 -11.39 -11.61
C TRP A 36 4.37 -11.36 -13.14
N ILE A 37 3.39 -12.07 -13.68
CA ILE A 37 3.12 -12.05 -15.13
C ILE A 37 2.80 -10.63 -15.61
N ALA A 38 1.89 -9.93 -14.93
CA ALA A 38 1.48 -8.58 -15.33
C ALA A 38 2.66 -7.59 -15.29
N PHE A 39 3.47 -7.60 -14.22
CA PHE A 39 4.64 -6.73 -14.11
C PHE A 39 5.68 -7.02 -15.18
N THR A 40 6.02 -8.30 -15.40
CA THR A 40 6.96 -8.70 -16.45
C THR A 40 6.46 -8.30 -17.83
N MET A 41 5.16 -8.52 -18.12
CA MET A 41 4.55 -8.11 -19.38
C MET A 41 4.63 -6.59 -19.60
N MET A 42 4.25 -5.78 -18.60
CA MET A 42 4.29 -4.32 -18.74
C MET A 42 5.71 -3.82 -19.00
N ILE A 43 6.72 -4.38 -18.33
CA ILE A 43 8.13 -4.03 -18.56
C ILE A 43 8.56 -4.39 -19.98
N ILE A 44 8.30 -5.64 -20.43
CA ILE A 44 8.70 -6.10 -21.76
C ILE A 44 8.02 -5.26 -22.85
N LEU A 45 6.73 -5.00 -22.73
CA LEU A 45 5.97 -4.23 -23.72
C LEU A 45 6.44 -2.78 -23.80
N ALA A 46 6.70 -2.15 -22.66
CA ALA A 46 7.25 -0.81 -22.62
C ALA A 46 8.64 -0.76 -23.28
N LEU A 47 9.52 -1.72 -22.98
CA LEU A 47 10.85 -1.81 -23.61
C LEU A 47 10.78 -2.05 -25.12
N ILE A 48 9.83 -2.87 -25.61
CA ILE A 48 9.63 -3.07 -27.05
C ILE A 48 9.15 -1.79 -27.73
N ARG A 49 8.24 -1.03 -27.10
CA ARG A 49 7.76 0.25 -27.66
C ARG A 49 8.90 1.28 -27.74
N ILE A 50 9.68 1.38 -26.68
CA ILE A 50 10.84 2.28 -26.62
C ILE A 50 11.88 1.88 -27.68
N SER A 51 12.22 0.59 -27.81
CA SER A 51 13.22 0.12 -28.76
C SER A 51 12.80 0.27 -30.23
N LYS A 52 11.50 0.24 -30.51
CA LYS A 52 10.93 0.54 -31.84
C LYS A 52 10.87 2.04 -32.15
N GLY A 53 11.25 2.91 -31.22
CA GLY A 53 11.19 4.36 -31.39
C GLY A 53 9.76 4.94 -31.37
N THR A 54 8.77 4.17 -30.95
CA THR A 54 7.36 4.60 -30.83
C THR A 54 7.00 5.05 -29.40
N GLY A 55 8.02 5.26 -28.56
CA GLY A 55 7.84 5.86 -27.24
C GLY A 55 7.51 7.35 -27.37
N GLU A 56 6.38 7.76 -26.81
CA GLU A 56 5.90 9.16 -26.88
C GLU A 56 6.40 10.00 -25.70
N GLY A 57 6.95 9.36 -24.67
CA GLY A 57 7.37 10.00 -23.44
C GLY A 57 8.55 10.94 -23.63
N ARG A 58 8.35 12.22 -23.30
CA ARG A 58 9.41 13.25 -23.25
C ARG A 58 9.39 13.97 -21.91
N PRO A 59 9.85 13.30 -20.82
CA PRO A 59 9.77 13.89 -19.50
C PRO A 59 10.71 15.11 -19.35
N PRO A 60 10.30 16.15 -18.61
CA PRO A 60 11.21 17.20 -18.19
C PRO A 60 12.30 16.63 -17.27
N VAL A 61 13.53 17.15 -17.37
CA VAL A 61 14.69 16.68 -16.60
C VAL A 61 14.46 16.77 -15.08
N ALA A 62 13.71 17.77 -14.63
CA ALA A 62 13.26 17.88 -13.25
C ALA A 62 11.93 18.63 -13.17
N SER A 63 10.99 18.11 -12.38
CA SER A 63 9.80 18.86 -11.95
C SER A 63 9.56 18.64 -10.46
N LEU A 64 9.39 19.73 -9.72
CA LEU A 64 9.14 19.68 -8.28
C LEU A 64 7.65 19.56 -7.93
N SER A 65 6.76 19.73 -8.92
CA SER A 65 5.30 19.70 -8.72
C SER A 65 4.78 18.34 -8.26
N GLY A 66 5.41 17.24 -8.68
CA GLY A 66 5.00 15.87 -8.30
C GLY A 66 5.60 15.36 -6.99
N VAL A 67 6.61 16.05 -6.44
CA VAL A 67 7.37 15.57 -5.26
C VAL A 67 6.48 15.40 -4.01
N PRO A 68 5.56 16.33 -3.68
CA PRO A 68 4.69 16.14 -2.51
C PRO A 68 3.81 14.88 -2.63
N ASN A 69 3.22 14.65 -3.80
CA ASN A 69 2.39 13.47 -4.00
C ASN A 69 3.22 12.17 -3.99
N LEU A 70 4.43 12.22 -4.55
CA LEU A 70 5.38 11.11 -4.54
C LEU A 70 5.68 10.61 -3.12
N PHE A 71 5.79 11.50 -2.13
CA PHE A 71 5.99 11.08 -0.74
C PHE A 71 4.86 10.18 -0.23
N GLY A 72 3.61 10.60 -0.40
CA GLY A 72 2.44 9.81 0.03
C GLY A 72 2.37 8.46 -0.69
N VAL A 73 2.56 8.48 -2.01
CA VAL A 73 2.57 7.25 -2.83
C VAL A 73 3.70 6.30 -2.43
N CYS A 74 4.90 6.81 -2.15
CA CYS A 74 6.03 6.00 -1.69
C CYS A 74 5.77 5.36 -0.32
N VAL A 75 5.31 6.14 0.66
CA VAL A 75 4.98 5.62 2.01
C VAL A 75 3.90 4.55 1.90
N TYR A 76 2.88 4.77 1.07
CA TYR A 76 1.83 3.79 0.83
C TYR A 76 2.36 2.52 0.14
N SER A 77 3.18 2.67 -0.91
CA SER A 77 3.70 1.54 -1.70
C SER A 77 4.62 0.63 -0.89
N PHE A 78 5.36 1.18 0.08
CA PHE A 78 6.24 0.44 0.99
C PHE A 78 5.55 -0.04 2.27
N MET A 79 4.23 0.11 2.38
CA MET A 79 3.47 -0.30 3.55
C MET A 79 3.32 -1.82 3.63
N CYS A 80 4.07 -2.46 4.53
CA CYS A 80 3.90 -3.88 4.86
C CYS A 80 4.02 -4.18 6.37
N GLN A 81 4.31 -3.17 7.19
CA GLN A 81 4.64 -3.31 8.61
C GLN A 81 3.53 -3.94 9.47
N HIS A 82 2.27 -3.82 9.06
CA HIS A 82 1.15 -4.45 9.76
C HIS A 82 1.14 -5.98 9.60
N SER A 83 1.75 -6.50 8.53
CA SER A 83 1.82 -7.94 8.23
C SER A 83 3.17 -8.56 8.63
N LEU A 84 4.25 -7.76 8.66
CA LEU A 84 5.61 -8.23 8.99
C LEU A 84 5.69 -9.04 10.30
N PRO A 85 5.07 -8.66 11.42
CA PRO A 85 5.16 -9.44 12.65
C PRO A 85 4.66 -10.87 12.50
N SER A 86 3.52 -11.05 11.83
CA SER A 86 2.93 -12.38 11.59
C SER A 86 3.78 -13.26 10.66
N LEU A 87 4.51 -12.63 9.73
CA LEU A 87 5.44 -13.32 8.82
C LEU A 87 6.75 -13.70 9.52
N VAL A 88 7.26 -12.83 10.40
CA VAL A 88 8.56 -13.03 11.07
C VAL A 88 8.46 -13.94 12.29
N THR A 89 7.34 -13.93 13.01
CA THR A 89 7.12 -14.73 14.22
C THR A 89 7.38 -16.23 14.02
N PRO A 90 6.82 -16.90 12.99
CA PRO A 90 7.02 -18.34 12.77
C PRO A 90 8.42 -18.71 12.25
N ILE A 91 9.30 -17.76 11.95
CA ILE A 91 10.65 -18.05 11.45
C ILE A 91 11.53 -18.56 12.61
N SER A 92 12.02 -19.80 12.47
CA SER A 92 12.90 -20.48 13.44
C SER A 92 14.21 -19.73 13.64
N GLU A 93 14.90 -19.35 12.56
CA GLU A 93 16.18 -18.64 12.62
C GLU A 93 16.05 -17.15 12.29
N LYS A 94 16.10 -16.30 13.31
CA LYS A 94 15.91 -14.85 13.14
C LYS A 94 17.18 -14.08 12.76
N LYS A 95 18.36 -14.74 12.70
CA LYS A 95 19.66 -14.09 12.48
C LYS A 95 19.74 -13.30 11.17
N ARG A 96 19.13 -13.83 10.09
CA ARG A 96 19.20 -13.23 8.74
C ARG A 96 17.93 -12.47 8.34
N VAL A 97 16.92 -12.42 9.20
CA VAL A 97 15.62 -11.81 8.88
C VAL A 97 15.77 -10.34 8.52
N GLY A 98 16.58 -9.58 9.26
CA GLY A 98 16.83 -8.16 8.94
C GLY A 98 17.46 -7.96 7.56
N THR A 99 18.43 -8.79 7.19
CA THR A 99 19.07 -8.75 5.86
C THR A 99 18.11 -9.16 4.75
N LEU A 100 17.29 -10.19 4.97
CA LEU A 100 16.28 -10.63 4.01
C LEU A 100 15.22 -9.56 3.77
N VAL A 101 14.72 -8.93 4.84
CA VAL A 101 13.78 -7.81 4.73
C VAL A 101 14.41 -6.65 3.97
N LEU A 102 15.66 -6.27 4.29
CA LEU A 102 16.36 -5.21 3.54
C LEU A 102 16.52 -5.54 2.06
N ALA A 103 16.91 -6.77 1.73
CA ALA A 103 17.04 -7.23 0.35
C ALA A 103 15.69 -7.17 -0.40
N ASP A 104 14.59 -7.54 0.26
CA ASP A 104 13.23 -7.46 -0.30
C ASP A 104 12.82 -6.00 -0.58
N TYR A 105 13.06 -5.08 0.37
CA TYR A 105 12.82 -3.65 0.15
C TYR A 105 13.64 -3.06 -1.01
N ILE A 106 14.91 -3.44 -1.15
CA ILE A 106 15.77 -3.03 -2.27
C ILE A 106 15.24 -3.59 -3.60
N LEU A 107 14.81 -4.86 -3.62
CA LEU A 107 14.23 -5.48 -4.79
C LEU A 107 12.94 -4.78 -5.24
N ILE A 108 12.03 -4.50 -4.29
CA ILE A 108 10.78 -3.77 -4.53
C ILE A 108 11.07 -2.38 -5.10
N LEU A 109 12.03 -1.66 -4.50
CA LEU A 109 12.46 -0.35 -5.00
C LEU A 109 12.97 -0.44 -6.45
N GLY A 110 13.78 -1.46 -6.75
CA GLY A 110 14.26 -1.72 -8.11
C GLY A 110 13.12 -1.94 -9.11
N PHE A 111 12.10 -2.73 -8.74
CA PHE A 111 10.92 -2.96 -9.59
C PHE A 111 10.10 -1.68 -9.80
N TYR A 112 9.88 -0.88 -8.75
CA TYR A 112 9.14 0.38 -8.85
C TYR A 112 9.87 1.41 -9.70
N ILE A 113 11.18 1.52 -9.57
CA ILE A 113 12.03 2.37 -10.42
C ILE A 113 11.91 1.89 -11.87
N LEU A 114 12.13 0.59 -12.12
CA LEU A 114 12.08 0.04 -13.48
C LEU A 114 10.72 0.25 -14.15
N LEU A 115 9.62 0.00 -13.45
CA LEU A 115 8.26 0.25 -13.95
C LEU A 115 8.02 1.74 -14.22
N SER A 116 8.39 2.63 -13.29
CA SER A 116 8.18 4.07 -13.44
C SER A 116 8.98 4.65 -14.60
N PHE A 117 10.26 4.27 -14.72
CA PHE A 117 11.13 4.74 -15.80
C PHE A 117 10.71 4.19 -17.15
N THR A 118 10.33 2.92 -17.24
CA THR A 118 9.81 2.38 -18.52
C THR A 118 8.49 3.04 -18.90
N ALA A 119 7.60 3.33 -17.95
CA ALA A 119 6.34 4.01 -18.21
C ALA A 119 6.53 5.43 -18.76
N ILE A 120 7.36 6.25 -18.11
CA ILE A 120 7.51 7.68 -18.43
C ILE A 120 8.15 7.94 -19.80
N PHE A 121 8.97 7.00 -20.30
CA PHE A 121 9.54 7.07 -21.66
C PHE A 121 8.66 6.37 -22.70
N CYS A 122 7.82 5.43 -22.30
CA CYS A 122 6.94 4.69 -23.19
C CYS A 122 5.70 5.50 -23.59
N PHE A 123 5.07 6.19 -22.64
CA PHE A 123 3.81 6.91 -22.82
C PHE A 123 3.97 8.41 -22.58
N ASP A 124 3.15 9.22 -23.26
CA ASP A 124 3.01 10.63 -22.92
C ASP A 124 2.48 10.78 -21.49
N SER A 125 3.11 11.66 -20.70
CA SER A 125 2.74 11.97 -19.33
C SER A 125 1.30 12.49 -19.21
N SER A 126 0.76 13.10 -20.26
CA SER A 126 -0.63 13.60 -20.29
C SER A 126 -1.69 12.50 -20.43
N LEU A 127 -1.29 11.30 -20.87
CA LEU A 127 -2.17 10.17 -21.18
C LEU A 127 -1.96 8.97 -20.23
N LEU A 128 -1.17 9.14 -19.16
CA LEU A 128 -0.99 8.12 -18.14
C LEU A 128 -2.26 7.99 -17.29
N TYR A 129 -2.84 6.78 -17.25
CA TYR A 129 -3.94 6.48 -16.35
C TYR A 129 -3.41 6.20 -14.94
N ASP A 130 -4.21 6.51 -13.92
CA ASP A 130 -3.93 6.17 -12.51
C ASP A 130 -3.53 4.70 -12.32
N MET A 131 -4.14 3.81 -13.12
CA MET A 131 -3.76 2.40 -13.21
C MET A 131 -2.96 2.16 -14.48
N TYR A 132 -1.63 2.08 -14.32
CA TYR A 132 -0.68 1.89 -15.43
C TYR A 132 -1.01 0.73 -16.39
N THR A 133 -1.61 -0.33 -15.87
CA THR A 133 -2.02 -1.51 -16.66
C THR A 133 -3.01 -1.17 -17.78
N LEU A 134 -3.85 -0.14 -17.59
CA LEU A 134 -4.82 0.32 -18.58
C LEU A 134 -4.16 1.03 -19.77
N ASN A 135 -2.95 1.57 -19.62
CA ASN A 135 -2.23 2.19 -20.73
C ASN A 135 -1.89 1.19 -21.86
N PHE A 136 -1.96 -0.11 -21.58
CA PHE A 136 -1.67 -1.17 -22.54
C PHE A 136 -2.93 -1.76 -23.22
N THR A 137 -4.15 -1.30 -22.90
CA THR A 137 -5.39 -1.89 -23.44
C THR A 137 -5.84 -1.23 -24.75
N ASP A 138 -6.03 0.09 -24.74
CA ASP A 138 -6.77 0.77 -25.81
C ASP A 138 -5.85 1.41 -26.87
N ASN A 139 -4.64 1.84 -26.49
CA ASN A 139 -3.73 2.65 -27.33
C ASN A 139 -2.33 2.03 -27.55
N CYS A 140 -2.20 0.70 -27.42
CA CYS A 140 -0.90 0.03 -27.55
C CYS A 140 -0.86 -0.91 -28.77
N ASP A 141 -0.37 -0.40 -29.90
CA ASP A 141 -0.19 -1.13 -31.16
C ASP A 141 0.81 -2.29 -31.04
N VAL A 142 1.65 -2.29 -30.01
CA VAL A 142 2.60 -3.37 -29.73
C VAL A 142 1.89 -4.66 -29.32
N LEU A 143 0.68 -4.56 -28.73
CA LEU A 143 -0.07 -5.71 -28.25
C LEU A 143 -1.15 -6.12 -29.25
N ASN A 144 -0.81 -6.79 -30.34
CA ASN A 144 -1.80 -7.29 -31.32
C ASN A 144 -2.56 -8.55 -30.87
N ILE A 145 -2.41 -8.97 -29.60
CA ILE A 145 -3.04 -10.17 -29.06
C ILE A 145 -4.19 -9.75 -28.13
N PRO A 146 -5.46 -9.96 -28.53
CA PRO A 146 -6.63 -9.52 -27.75
C PRO A 146 -6.65 -10.07 -26.32
N TRP A 147 -6.26 -11.33 -26.14
CA TRP A 147 -6.20 -11.97 -24.82
C TRP A 147 -5.30 -11.21 -23.82
N LEU A 148 -4.13 -10.75 -24.26
CA LEU A 148 -3.20 -10.02 -23.39
C LEU A 148 -3.73 -8.63 -23.02
N ARG A 149 -4.50 -7.98 -23.92
CA ARG A 149 -5.18 -6.72 -23.63
C ARG A 149 -6.22 -6.91 -22.52
N TYR A 150 -7.08 -7.91 -22.67
CA TYR A 150 -8.08 -8.24 -21.64
C TYR A 150 -7.45 -8.63 -20.31
N PHE A 151 -6.36 -9.40 -20.33
CA PHE A 151 -5.64 -9.76 -19.11
C PHE A 151 -5.11 -8.53 -18.35
N LEU A 152 -4.42 -7.62 -19.04
CA LEU A 152 -3.89 -6.39 -18.40
C LEU A 152 -5.02 -5.47 -17.94
N GLY A 153 -6.11 -5.35 -18.70
CA GLY A 153 -7.28 -4.55 -18.31
C GLY A 153 -8.02 -5.10 -17.09
N LEU A 154 -8.13 -6.42 -16.96
CA LEU A 154 -8.81 -7.08 -15.84
C LEU A 154 -7.90 -7.30 -14.62
N PHE A 155 -6.59 -7.19 -14.77
CA PHE A 155 -5.64 -7.45 -13.70
C PHE A 155 -5.88 -6.59 -12.43
N PRO A 156 -6.14 -5.27 -12.51
CA PRO A 156 -6.52 -4.49 -11.34
C PRO A 156 -7.80 -5.03 -10.67
N VAL A 157 -8.79 -5.45 -11.46
CA VAL A 157 -10.05 -6.01 -10.94
C VAL A 157 -9.77 -7.28 -10.14
N PHE A 158 -8.96 -8.21 -10.67
CA PHE A 158 -8.62 -9.45 -9.96
C PHE A 158 -7.83 -9.19 -8.67
N THR A 159 -6.83 -8.31 -8.72
CA THR A 159 -6.00 -8.01 -7.55
C THR A 159 -6.81 -7.33 -6.44
N ILE A 160 -7.67 -6.37 -6.78
CA ILE A 160 -8.55 -5.68 -5.81
C ILE A 160 -9.59 -6.66 -5.27
N SER A 161 -10.19 -7.49 -6.11
CA SER A 161 -11.22 -8.46 -5.70
C SER A 161 -10.69 -9.50 -4.71
N THR A 162 -9.43 -9.91 -4.83
CA THR A 162 -8.79 -10.79 -3.85
C THR A 162 -8.42 -10.05 -2.57
N ASN A 163 -7.84 -8.84 -2.68
CA ASN A 163 -7.31 -8.14 -1.50
C ASN A 163 -8.43 -7.56 -0.62
N PHE A 164 -9.50 -7.03 -1.22
CA PHE A 164 -10.55 -6.30 -0.51
C PHE A 164 -11.23 -7.16 0.57
N PRO A 165 -11.70 -8.39 0.29
CA PRO A 165 -12.28 -9.26 1.32
C PRO A 165 -11.31 -9.56 2.47
N ILE A 166 -10.04 -9.82 2.16
CA ILE A 166 -9.02 -10.18 3.15
C ILE A 166 -8.80 -9.02 4.12
N ILE A 167 -8.68 -7.80 3.59
CA ILE A 167 -8.50 -6.59 4.39
C ILE A 167 -9.76 -6.30 5.20
N ALA A 168 -10.95 -6.46 4.62
CA ALA A 168 -12.22 -6.22 5.29
C ALA A 168 -12.45 -7.17 6.47
N VAL A 169 -12.16 -8.47 6.31
CA VAL A 169 -12.22 -9.47 7.38
C VAL A 169 -11.17 -9.16 8.46
N THR A 170 -9.95 -8.80 8.07
CA THR A 170 -8.89 -8.43 9.01
C THR A 170 -9.28 -7.22 9.86
N LEU A 171 -9.82 -6.17 9.24
CA LEU A 171 -10.28 -4.98 9.93
C LEU A 171 -11.46 -5.29 10.87
N SER A 172 -12.38 -6.16 10.45
CA SER A 172 -13.52 -6.60 11.27
C SER A 172 -13.04 -7.34 12.52
N ASN A 173 -12.02 -8.18 12.37
CA ASN A 173 -11.35 -8.85 13.49
C ASN A 173 -10.61 -7.85 14.41
N ASN A 174 -9.95 -6.84 13.84
CA ASN A 174 -9.31 -5.79 14.64
C ASN A 174 -10.32 -5.01 15.49
N TRP A 175 -11.51 -4.72 14.96
CA TRP A 175 -12.59 -4.10 15.73
C TRP A 175 -13.04 -4.97 16.90
N ARG A 176 -13.23 -6.28 16.66
CA ARG A 176 -13.58 -7.25 17.71
C ARG A 176 -12.55 -7.25 18.83
N THR A 177 -11.27 -7.26 18.48
CA THR A 177 -10.16 -7.22 19.44
C THR A 177 -10.11 -5.90 20.20
N LEU A 178 -10.26 -4.77 19.50
CA LEU A 178 -10.15 -3.42 20.08
C LEU A 178 -11.23 -3.17 21.14
N PHE A 179 -12.44 -3.63 20.88
CA PHE A 179 -13.55 -3.46 21.82
C PHE A 179 -13.65 -4.60 22.84
N HIS A 180 -12.79 -5.63 22.76
CA HIS A 180 -12.92 -6.83 23.58
C HIS A 180 -12.75 -6.43 25.05
N ARG A 181 -13.72 -6.79 25.89
CA ARG A 181 -13.63 -6.59 27.34
C ARG A 181 -13.48 -7.96 27.98
N ASP A 182 -12.47 -8.10 28.83
CA ASP A 182 -12.23 -9.34 29.58
C ASP A 182 -13.52 -9.77 30.31
N GLY A 183 -14.07 -10.92 29.92
CA GLY A 183 -15.27 -11.53 30.52
C GLY A 183 -16.61 -11.23 29.84
N GLY A 184 -16.67 -10.45 28.75
CA GLY A 184 -17.92 -10.15 28.03
C GLY A 184 -18.01 -10.82 26.66
N THR A 185 -19.07 -11.59 26.39
CA THR A 185 -19.44 -11.99 25.03
C THR A 185 -20.23 -10.88 24.35
N TYR A 186 -19.98 -10.62 23.06
CA TYR A 186 -20.79 -9.67 22.30
C TYR A 186 -22.17 -10.24 21.97
N PRO A 187 -23.21 -9.40 21.93
CA PRO A 187 -24.46 -9.74 21.27
C PRO A 187 -24.20 -10.17 19.83
N TRP A 188 -24.88 -11.21 19.37
CA TRP A 188 -24.72 -11.77 18.02
C TRP A 188 -24.79 -10.71 16.92
N VAL A 189 -25.66 -9.71 17.07
CA VAL A 189 -25.83 -8.60 16.12
C VAL A 189 -24.57 -7.73 16.03
N VAL A 190 -23.97 -7.39 17.17
CA VAL A 190 -22.75 -6.58 17.19
C VAL A 190 -21.61 -7.33 16.52
N ASP A 191 -21.48 -8.60 16.88
CA ASP A 191 -20.43 -9.47 16.39
C ASP A 191 -20.54 -9.71 14.87
N ARG A 192 -21.71 -10.16 14.39
CA ARG A 192 -21.91 -10.61 13.01
C ARG A 192 -22.33 -9.52 12.04
N VAL A 193 -22.89 -8.40 12.51
CA VAL A 193 -23.48 -7.36 11.64
C VAL A 193 -22.76 -6.04 11.79
N VAL A 194 -22.59 -5.52 13.01
CA VAL A 194 -22.01 -4.19 13.23
C VAL A 194 -20.55 -4.14 12.82
N PHE A 195 -19.72 -5.10 13.25
CA PHE A 195 -18.28 -5.08 12.91
C PHE A 195 -18.01 -5.21 11.40
N PRO A 196 -18.65 -6.09 10.62
CA PRO A 196 -18.49 -6.07 9.16
C PRO A 196 -19.08 -4.82 8.48
N LEU A 197 -20.17 -4.24 8.99
CA LEU A 197 -20.74 -3.02 8.39
C LEU A 197 -19.83 -1.81 8.58
N ILE A 198 -19.28 -1.60 9.78
CA ILE A 198 -18.37 -0.47 10.03
C ILE A 198 -17.07 -0.59 9.21
N THR A 199 -16.69 -1.79 8.75
CA THR A 199 -15.55 -1.95 7.85
C THR A 199 -15.89 -1.74 6.38
N LEU A 200 -17.11 -2.05 5.95
CA LEU A 200 -17.54 -1.93 4.54
C LEU A 200 -18.09 -0.55 4.18
N VAL A 201 -18.85 0.09 5.08
CA VAL A 201 -19.55 1.34 4.78
C VAL A 201 -18.57 2.47 4.45
N PRO A 202 -17.51 2.74 5.23
CA PRO A 202 -16.57 3.82 4.92
C PRO A 202 -15.92 3.73 3.53
N PRO A 203 -15.31 2.60 3.10
CA PRO A 203 -14.71 2.52 1.77
C PRO A 203 -15.74 2.64 0.64
N ILE A 204 -16.99 2.17 0.84
CA ILE A 204 -18.08 2.34 -0.14
C ILE A 204 -18.45 3.83 -0.27
N VAL A 205 -18.61 4.54 0.84
CA VAL A 205 -18.90 5.98 0.84
C VAL A 205 -17.78 6.76 0.16
N VAL A 206 -16.52 6.46 0.51
CA VAL A 206 -15.35 7.09 -0.13
C VAL A 206 -15.33 6.80 -1.63
N ALA A 207 -15.66 5.59 -2.08
CA ALA A 207 -15.72 5.25 -3.50
C ALA A 207 -16.83 6.00 -4.26
N PHE A 208 -17.91 6.42 -3.59
CA PHE A 208 -18.94 7.28 -4.20
C PHE A 208 -18.57 8.77 -4.20
N CYS A 209 -17.80 9.22 -3.20
CA CYS A 209 -17.43 10.63 -3.05
C CYS A 209 -16.14 11.00 -3.81
N THR A 210 -15.17 10.09 -3.89
CA THR A 210 -13.81 10.37 -4.39
C THR A 210 -13.51 9.52 -5.61
N HIS A 211 -13.09 10.18 -6.70
CA HIS A 211 -12.83 9.54 -7.99
C HIS A 211 -11.37 9.62 -8.44
N ASN A 212 -10.52 10.33 -7.69
CA ASN A 212 -9.11 10.50 -8.01
C ASN A 212 -8.28 9.55 -7.12
N LEU A 213 -7.77 8.46 -7.70
CA LEU A 213 -7.02 7.44 -6.94
C LEU A 213 -5.67 7.98 -6.48
N GLU A 214 -5.03 8.81 -7.30
CA GLU A 214 -3.75 9.44 -6.99
C GLU A 214 -3.82 10.24 -5.68
N SER A 215 -4.80 11.14 -5.55
CA SER A 215 -5.03 11.95 -4.36
C SER A 215 -5.41 11.10 -3.15
N LEU A 216 -6.27 10.09 -3.34
CA LEU A 216 -6.68 9.20 -2.25
C LEU A 216 -5.49 8.43 -1.66
N VAL A 217 -4.64 7.86 -2.53
CA VAL A 217 -3.42 7.16 -2.13
C VAL A 217 -2.40 8.12 -1.52
N GLY A 218 -2.22 9.30 -2.13
CA GLY A 218 -1.32 10.34 -1.62
C GLY A 218 -1.67 10.78 -0.20
N ILE A 219 -2.94 11.11 0.05
CA ILE A 219 -3.44 11.50 1.37
C ILE A 219 -3.33 10.33 2.36
N THR A 220 -3.81 9.14 1.99
CA THR A 220 -3.79 7.98 2.89
C THR A 220 -2.36 7.60 3.28
N GLY A 221 -1.44 7.59 2.32
CA GLY A 221 -0.02 7.34 2.55
C GLY A 221 0.65 8.42 3.39
N ALA A 222 0.37 9.70 3.11
CA ALA A 222 0.98 10.81 3.82
C ALA A 222 0.50 10.95 5.26
N TYR A 223 -0.79 10.78 5.55
CA TYR A 223 -1.31 10.96 6.91
C TYR A 223 -1.29 9.65 7.70
N ALA A 224 -2.03 8.64 7.24
CA ALA A 224 -2.13 7.37 7.96
C ALA A 224 -0.81 6.58 7.89
N GLY A 225 -0.16 6.58 6.73
CA GLY A 225 1.14 5.93 6.54
C GLY A 225 2.23 6.52 7.42
N THR A 226 2.40 7.85 7.44
CA THR A 226 3.38 8.51 8.33
C THR A 226 3.10 8.25 9.80
N GLY A 227 1.83 8.23 10.22
CA GLY A 227 1.45 7.88 11.58
C GLY A 227 1.93 6.47 11.97
N ILE A 228 1.58 5.47 11.17
CA ILE A 228 1.82 4.06 11.49
C ILE A 228 3.27 3.64 11.22
N GLN A 229 3.94 4.21 10.21
CA GLN A 229 5.31 3.83 9.83
C GLN A 229 6.38 4.65 10.55
N TYR A 230 6.13 5.92 10.87
CA TYR A 230 7.13 6.80 11.46
C TYR A 230 6.82 7.14 12.92
N ILE A 231 5.67 7.75 13.18
CA ILE A 231 5.36 8.33 14.51
C ILE A 231 5.22 7.23 15.57
N ILE A 232 4.32 6.27 15.35
CA ILE A 232 4.04 5.21 16.33
C ILE A 232 5.30 4.40 16.66
N PRO A 233 6.07 3.86 15.69
CA PRO A 233 7.28 3.11 16.00
C PRO A 233 8.35 3.95 16.71
N ALA A 234 8.52 5.23 16.33
CA ALA A 234 9.48 6.11 16.99
C ALA A 234 9.12 6.34 18.47
N LEU A 235 7.85 6.59 18.77
CA LEU A 235 7.37 6.77 20.14
C LEU A 235 7.47 5.47 20.95
N LEU A 236 7.09 4.32 20.37
CA LEU A 236 7.23 3.02 21.03
C LEU A 236 8.68 2.72 21.39
N VAL A 237 9.63 3.01 20.52
CA VAL A 237 11.07 2.85 20.80
C VAL A 237 11.52 3.81 21.90
N TYR A 238 11.07 5.06 21.88
CA TYR A 238 11.43 6.06 22.88
C TYR A 238 10.92 5.70 24.28
N PHE A 239 9.62 5.46 24.41
CA PHE A 239 8.99 5.11 25.68
C PHE A 239 9.43 3.72 26.16
N GLY A 240 9.59 2.75 25.24
CA GLY A 240 10.07 1.42 25.57
C GLY A 240 11.49 1.43 26.16
N ARG A 241 12.41 2.23 25.60
CA ARG A 241 13.77 2.38 26.16
C ARG A 241 13.74 2.97 27.57
N ARG A 242 12.99 4.06 27.77
CA ARG A 242 12.84 4.70 29.09
C ARG A 242 12.19 3.81 30.13
N HIS A 243 11.22 2.99 29.73
CA HIS A 243 10.56 2.06 30.64
C HIS A 243 11.49 0.92 31.07
N LEU A 244 12.39 0.48 30.19
CA LEU A 244 13.34 -0.60 30.46
C LEU A 244 14.61 -0.14 31.19
N GLU A 245 15.00 1.13 31.07
CA GLU A 245 16.15 1.72 31.79
C GLU A 245 16.20 1.41 33.29
N PRO A 246 15.11 1.54 34.07
CA PRO A 246 15.12 1.21 35.49
C PRO A 246 14.99 -0.30 35.78
N MET A 247 14.58 -1.12 34.81
CA MET A 247 14.29 -2.56 35.00
C MET A 247 15.42 -3.47 34.50
N MET A 248 16.28 -2.99 33.62
CA MET A 248 17.41 -3.77 33.12
C MET A 248 18.59 -3.69 34.08
N ASP A 249 19.09 -4.87 34.47
CA ASP A 249 20.37 -4.98 35.16
C ASP A 249 21.49 -4.36 34.30
N ARG A 250 22.44 -3.64 34.91
CA ARG A 250 23.48 -2.87 34.18
C ARG A 250 24.32 -3.74 33.23
N ASN A 251 24.34 -5.05 33.46
CA ASN A 251 25.08 -6.04 32.68
C ASN A 251 24.23 -6.81 31.65
N ALA A 252 22.92 -6.54 31.56
CA ALA A 252 22.04 -7.24 30.62
C ALA A 252 22.30 -6.78 29.17
N ILE A 253 22.90 -7.65 28.35
CA ILE A 253 23.17 -7.37 26.94
C ILE A 253 21.91 -7.63 26.11
N ASN A 254 21.33 -6.59 25.52
CA ASN A 254 20.22 -6.74 24.58
C ASN A 254 20.72 -7.33 23.25
N LYS A 255 20.52 -8.63 23.06
CA LYS A 255 20.87 -9.37 21.83
C LYS A 255 20.16 -8.85 20.56
N HIS A 256 19.04 -8.16 20.71
CA HIS A 256 18.24 -7.59 19.62
C HIS A 256 18.34 -6.05 19.56
N GLN A 257 19.41 -5.49 20.12
CA GLN A 257 19.61 -4.05 20.13
C GLN A 257 19.77 -3.51 18.70
N SER A 258 18.97 -2.50 18.38
CA SER A 258 19.07 -1.77 17.11
C SER A 258 20.40 -1.00 17.01
N PRO A 259 20.99 -0.87 15.79
CA PRO A 259 22.13 0.01 15.56
C PRO A 259 21.83 1.48 15.88
N PHE A 260 20.56 1.90 15.85
CA PHE A 260 20.11 3.26 16.15
C PHE A 260 19.92 3.50 17.65
N ARG A 261 21.02 3.47 18.42
CA ARG A 261 21.00 3.54 19.89
C ARG A 261 20.59 4.90 20.46
N HIS A 262 21.02 5.98 19.83
CA HIS A 262 20.81 7.33 20.34
C HIS A 262 19.36 7.81 20.14
N ALA A 263 18.84 8.58 21.11
CA ALA A 263 17.55 9.25 21.02
C ALA A 263 17.46 10.26 19.86
N PHE A 264 18.61 10.72 19.35
CA PHE A 264 18.72 11.53 18.14
C PHE A 264 17.92 10.93 16.97
N TRP A 265 18.01 9.61 16.75
CA TRP A 265 17.29 8.95 15.65
C TRP A 265 15.77 9.00 15.80
N VAL A 266 15.26 8.98 17.03
CA VAL A 266 13.83 9.15 17.30
C VAL A 266 13.39 10.56 16.90
N TRP A 267 14.11 11.59 17.37
CA TRP A 267 13.79 12.97 17.04
C TRP A 267 13.93 13.27 15.55
N PHE A 268 14.94 12.70 14.90
CA PHE A 268 15.11 12.78 13.45
C PHE A 268 13.89 12.22 12.70
N VAL A 269 13.40 11.04 13.07
CA VAL A 269 12.21 10.42 12.44
C VAL A 269 10.95 11.25 12.69
N LEU A 270 10.78 11.82 13.90
CA LEU A 270 9.63 12.68 14.21
C LEU A 270 9.67 14.00 13.43
N LEU A 271 10.85 14.62 13.30
CA LEU A 271 11.04 15.83 12.51
C LEU A 271 10.79 15.55 11.03
N TRP A 272 11.29 14.43 10.51
CA TRP A 272 11.03 13.98 9.15
C TRP A 272 9.53 13.75 8.90
N ALA A 273 8.84 13.08 9.82
CA ALA A 273 7.40 12.88 9.76
C ALA A 273 6.64 14.22 9.71
N ALA A 274 7.01 15.18 10.56
CA ALA A 274 6.42 16.52 10.56
C ALA A 274 6.67 17.24 9.23
N PHE A 275 7.89 17.17 8.70
CA PHE A 275 8.25 17.73 7.40
C PHE A 275 7.39 17.14 6.27
N CYS A 276 7.25 15.81 6.20
CA CYS A 276 6.41 15.15 5.20
C CYS A 276 4.95 15.61 5.29
N LEU A 277 4.39 15.67 6.51
CA LEU A 277 3.01 16.12 6.72
C LEU A 277 2.81 17.56 6.28
N ILE A 278 3.70 18.48 6.67
CA ILE A 278 3.62 19.89 6.29
C ILE A 278 3.70 20.03 4.76
N PHE A 279 4.63 19.31 4.13
CA PHE A 279 4.85 19.42 2.68
C PHE A 279 3.64 18.91 1.88
N VAL A 280 3.04 17.78 2.29
CA VAL A 280 1.82 17.26 1.64
C VAL A 280 0.62 18.16 1.92
N THR A 281 0.46 18.64 3.16
CA THR A 281 -0.64 19.54 3.54
C THR A 281 -0.57 20.84 2.73
N ALA A 282 0.61 21.43 2.62
CA ALA A 282 0.84 22.63 1.81
C ALA A 282 0.48 22.38 0.33
N ASN A 283 0.87 21.23 -0.23
CA ASN A 283 0.52 20.87 -1.60
C ASN A 283 -0.99 20.75 -1.83
N ILE A 284 -1.73 20.16 -0.88
CA ILE A 284 -3.18 20.06 -0.97
C ILE A 284 -3.80 21.46 -0.97
N ILE A 285 -3.42 22.31 -0.01
CA ILE A 285 -3.95 23.68 0.11
C ILE A 285 -3.64 24.52 -1.13
N LEU A 286 -2.42 24.45 -1.65
CA LEU A 286 -1.97 25.22 -2.80
C LEU A 286 -2.58 24.76 -4.14
N ASN A 287 -2.93 23.48 -4.25
CA ASN A 287 -3.58 22.95 -5.45
C ASN A 287 -5.10 23.12 -5.40
N ASP A 288 -5.73 23.07 -4.22
CA ASP A 288 -7.16 23.35 -4.06
C ASP A 288 -7.48 24.85 -4.24
N THR A 289 -6.54 25.75 -3.94
CA THR A 289 -6.67 27.20 -4.23
C THR A 289 -6.44 27.57 -5.69
N LYS A 290 -6.00 26.64 -6.54
CA LYS A 290 -5.82 26.84 -8.00
C LYS A 290 -6.98 26.32 -8.85
N LYS A 291 -8.01 25.74 -8.25
CA LYS A 291 -9.27 25.38 -8.92
C LYS A 291 -10.26 26.53 -8.85
#